data_AF-A0AAF0TCZ0-F1
#
_entry.id   AF-A0AAF0TCZ0-F1
#
_cell.length_a   1.000
_cell.length_b   1.000
_cell.length_c   1.000
_cell.angle_alpha   90.00
_cell.angle_beta   90.00
_cell.angle_gamma   90.00
#
_symmetry.space_group_name_H-M   'P 1'
#
loop_
_entity.id
_entity.type
_entity.pdbx_description
1 polymer ?
#
loop_
_entity_poly.entity_id
_entity_poly.type
_entity_poly.pdbx_seq_one_letter_code
_entity_poly.pdbx_strand_id
1 'polypeptide(L)'
;MNPSVFTGSKVEEDPHIFIYLIWKILKAMHATEIEGVDLSSYQLNDVVNIWFNLWEEGRDEDFDPAIWDDFEEAFLNHFFPQRGWRGEGSGRVC
;
A
#
# COMPACT_ATOMS: atom_id res chain seq x y z
N MET A 1 7.03 12.99 15.18
CA MET A 1 6.84 13.12 13.72
C MET A 1 5.36 13.34 13.49
N ASN A 2 4.97 14.24 12.58
CA ASN A 2 3.57 14.25 12.14
C ASN A 2 3.43 13.04 11.20
N PRO A 3 2.58 12.05 11.50
CA PRO A 3 2.44 10.90 10.61
C PRO A 3 2.00 11.40 9.23
N SER A 4 2.65 10.89 8.18
CA SER A 4 2.27 11.21 6.81
C SER A 4 0.91 10.59 6.56
N VAL A 5 -0.13 11.39 6.34
CA VAL A 5 -1.48 10.87 6.05
C VAL A 5 -1.63 10.71 4.55
N PHE A 6 -2.13 9.55 4.10
CA PHE A 6 -2.43 9.28 2.70
C PHE A 6 -3.95 9.23 2.50
N THR A 7 -4.48 10.10 1.63
CA THR A 7 -5.92 10.21 1.36
C THR A 7 -6.31 9.59 0.02
N GLY A 8 -5.34 9.34 -0.87
CA GLY A 8 -5.52 8.70 -2.19
C GLY A 8 -6.33 9.54 -3.18
N SER A 9 -6.61 10.79 -2.82
CA SER A 9 -7.45 11.72 -3.58
C SER A 9 -6.67 12.92 -4.13
N LYS A 10 -5.43 13.14 -3.66
CA LYS A 10 -4.58 14.24 -4.09
C LYS A 10 -3.60 13.79 -5.16
N VAL A 11 -3.39 14.62 -6.18
CA VAL A 11 -2.48 14.31 -7.29
C VAL A 11 -1.01 14.30 -6.87
N GLU A 12 -0.69 14.99 -5.77
CA GLU A 12 0.65 15.08 -5.20
C GLU A 12 1.01 13.87 -4.33
N GLU A 13 0.03 13.06 -3.94
CA GLU A 13 0.24 11.86 -3.16
C GLU A 13 0.71 10.71 -4.06
N ASP A 14 1.90 10.17 -3.78
CA ASP A 14 2.46 9.03 -4.50
C ASP A 14 2.38 7.77 -3.61
N PRO A 15 1.62 6.73 -4.03
CA PRO A 15 1.49 5.47 -3.32
C PRO A 15 2.84 4.79 -3.02
N HIS A 16 3.83 4.89 -3.93
CA HIS A 16 5.15 4.31 -3.72
C HIS A 16 5.94 5.05 -2.64
N ILE A 17 5.86 6.38 -2.63
CA ILE A 17 6.51 7.19 -1.60
C ILE A 17 5.90 6.86 -0.24
N PHE A 18 4.58 6.71 -0.15
CA PHE A 18 3.91 6.29 1.07
C PHE A 18 4.43 4.95 1.59
N ILE A 19 4.36 3.89 0.76
CA ILE A 19 4.86 2.55 1.11
C ILE A 19 6.33 2.57 1.51
N TYR A 20 7.19 3.26 0.76
CA TYR A 20 8.61 3.38 1.07
C TYR A 20 8.86 4.05 2.43
N LEU A 21 8.11 5.11 2.76
CA LEU A 21 8.25 5.80 4.05
C LEU A 21 7.79 4.91 5.21
N ILE A 22 6.68 4.18 5.06
CA ILE A 22 6.25 3.21 6.06
C ILE A 22 7.31 2.13 6.24
N TRP A 23 7.78 1.51 5.17
CA TRP A 23 8.79 0.46 5.22
C TRP A 23 10.07 0.90 5.97
N LYS A 24 10.50 2.15 5.77
CA LYS A 24 11.62 2.73 6.54
C LYS A 24 11.33 2.83 8.03
N ILE A 25 10.11 3.18 8.43
CA ILE A 25 9.69 3.24 9.83
C ILE A 25 9.66 1.83 10.42
N LEU A 26 9.04 0.86 9.74
CA LEU A 26 8.97 -0.53 10.18
C LEU A 26 10.36 -1.12 10.40
N LYS A 27 11.27 -0.89 9.45
CA LYS A 27 12.66 -1.32 9.54
C LYS A 27 13.40 -0.68 10.71
N ALA A 28 13.15 0.60 10.99
CA ALA A 28 13.76 1.30 12.13
C ALA A 28 13.22 0.81 13.48
N MET A 29 11.96 0.37 13.53
CA MET A 29 11.28 -0.13 14.73
C MET A 29 11.51 -1.62 14.97
N HIS A 30 12.06 -2.36 14.00
CA HIS A 30 12.05 -3.83 14.00
C HIS A 30 10.64 -4.41 14.14
N ALA A 31 9.66 -3.75 13.51
CA ALA A 31 8.27 -4.16 13.52
C ALA A 31 8.08 -5.46 12.72
N THR A 32 7.09 -6.24 13.13
CA THR A 32 6.58 -7.40 12.41
C THR A 32 5.76 -6.97 11.19
N GLU A 33 5.48 -7.91 10.29
CA GLU A 33 4.64 -7.65 9.12
C GLU A 33 3.22 -7.23 9.49
N ILE A 34 2.65 -7.83 10.55
CA ILE A 34 1.31 -7.51 11.07
C ILE A 34 1.29 -6.09 11.64
N GLU A 35 2.27 -5.73 12.48
CA GLU A 35 2.41 -4.36 13.00
C GLU A 35 2.63 -3.35 11.87
N GLY A 36 3.17 -3.79 10.73
CA GLY A 36 3.29 -3.00 9.51
C GLY A 36 1.96 -2.58 8.91
N VAL A 37 1.01 -3.52 8.85
CA VAL A 37 -0.35 -3.25 8.38
C VAL A 37 -1.08 -2.33 9.36
N ASP A 38 -0.99 -2.60 10.67
CA ASP A 38 -1.61 -1.76 11.71
C ASP A 38 -1.09 -0.31 11.68
N LEU A 39 0.22 -0.13 11.50
CA LEU A 39 0.80 1.21 11.38
C LEU A 39 0.31 1.94 10.13
N SER A 40 0.16 1.21 9.03
CA SER A 40 -0.31 1.80 7.77
C SER A 40 -1.74 2.23 7.87
N SER A 41 -2.62 1.38 8.39
CA SER A 41 -4.05 1.68 8.54
C SER A 41 -4.27 2.95 9.37
N TYR A 42 -3.45 3.18 10.40
CA TYR A 42 -3.48 4.41 11.19
C TYR A 42 -3.15 5.69 10.38
N GLN A 43 -2.38 5.55 9.30
CA GLN A 43 -1.98 6.65 8.42
C GLN A 43 -2.88 6.83 7.20
N LEU A 44 -3.80 5.89 6.95
CA LEU A 44 -4.80 6.00 5.90
C LEU A 44 -5.95 6.90 6.35
N ASN A 45 -6.51 7.69 5.44
CA ASN A 45 -7.66 8.52 5.72
C ASN A 45 -8.59 8.64 4.50
N ASP A 46 -9.80 9.13 4.73
CA ASP A 46 -10.80 9.42 3.69
C ASP A 46 -11.07 8.19 2.80
N VAL A 47 -10.93 8.33 1.47
CA VAL A 47 -11.21 7.28 0.47
C VAL A 47 -10.40 6.02 0.72
N VAL A 48 -9.14 6.19 1.15
CA VAL A 48 -8.23 5.05 1.31
C VAL A 48 -8.56 4.25 2.57
N ASN A 49 -9.04 4.89 3.62
CA ASN A 49 -9.51 4.19 4.82
C ASN A 49 -10.75 3.34 4.52
N ILE A 50 -11.66 3.83 3.66
CA ILE A 50 -12.82 3.05 3.21
C ILE A 50 -12.36 1.83 2.41
N TRP A 51 -11.41 2.01 1.49
CA TRP A 51 -10.82 0.91 0.73
C TRP A 51 -10.17 -0.14 1.64
N PHE A 52 -9.39 0.29 2.64
CA PHE A 52 -8.70 -0.61 3.57
C PHE A 52 -9.68 -1.53 4.29
N ASN A 53 -10.77 -0.98 4.85
CA ASN A 53 -11.78 -1.79 5.53
C ASN A 53 -12.44 -2.80 4.59
N LEU A 54 -12.76 -2.42 3.34
CA LEU A 54 -13.34 -3.33 2.36
C LEU A 54 -12.35 -4.42 1.91
N TRP A 55 -11.08 -4.06 1.78
CA TRP A 55 -10.02 -5.02 1.46
C TRP A 55 -9.82 -6.01 2.60
N GLU A 56 -9.81 -5.54 3.86
CA GLU A 56 -9.68 -6.38 5.06
C GLU A 56 -10.89 -7.31 5.24
N GLU A 57 -12.11 -6.80 5.12
CA GLU A 57 -13.36 -7.59 5.17
C GLU A 57 -13.44 -8.65 4.06
N GLY A 58 -12.78 -8.42 2.93
CA GLY A 58 -12.75 -9.34 1.79
C GLY A 58 -11.69 -10.44 1.89
N ARG A 59 -10.80 -10.40 2.88
CA ARG A 59 -9.84 -11.50 3.15
C ARG A 59 -10.61 -12.67 3.77
N ASP A 60 -10.32 -13.89 3.31
CA ASP A 60 -11.05 -15.10 3.69
C ASP A 60 -11.28 -15.22 5.21
N GLU A 61 -12.44 -15.79 5.60
CA GLU A 61 -12.91 -15.90 7.00
C GLU A 61 -11.96 -16.66 7.95
N ASP A 62 -10.90 -17.28 7.44
CA ASP A 62 -9.88 -17.99 8.21
C ASP A 62 -8.87 -17.04 8.90
N PHE A 63 -9.34 -15.95 9.52
CA PHE A 63 -8.71 -15.10 10.56
C PHE A 63 -7.20 -14.76 10.53
N ASP A 64 -6.47 -15.09 9.46
CA ASP A 64 -5.03 -14.84 9.40
C ASP A 64 -4.83 -13.33 9.29
N PRO A 65 -4.08 -12.71 10.22
CA PRO A 65 -3.84 -11.28 10.19
C PRO A 65 -3.29 -10.84 8.84
N ALA A 66 -3.63 -9.63 8.43
CA ALA A 66 -3.02 -9.04 7.24
C ALA A 66 -1.52 -8.90 7.48
N ILE A 67 -0.73 -9.41 6.53
CA ILE A 67 0.71 -9.23 6.51
C ILE A 67 1.08 -8.12 5.55
N TRP A 68 2.26 -7.54 5.78
CA TRP A 68 2.78 -6.39 5.04
C TRP A 68 2.79 -6.61 3.52
N ASP A 69 3.26 -7.77 3.07
CA ASP A 69 3.43 -8.07 1.64
C ASP A 69 2.08 -8.08 0.91
N ASP A 70 1.05 -8.72 1.49
CA ASP A 70 -0.31 -8.74 0.93
C ASP A 70 -0.91 -7.33 0.84
N PHE A 71 -0.71 -6.53 1.90
CA PHE A 71 -1.18 -5.15 1.95
C PHE A 71 -0.48 -4.28 0.90
N GLU A 72 0.86 -4.35 0.82
CA GLU A 72 1.66 -3.56 -0.12
C GLU A 72 1.24 -3.85 -1.57
N GLU A 73 1.10 -5.12 -1.94
CA GLU A 73 0.68 -5.52 -3.27
C GLU A 73 -0.74 -5.01 -3.59
N ALA A 74 -1.71 -5.23 -2.69
CA ALA A 74 -3.08 -4.80 -2.90
C ALA A 74 -3.21 -3.28 -2.99
N PHE A 75 -2.50 -2.55 -2.11
CA PHE A 75 -2.49 -1.10 -2.06
C PHE A 75 -1.91 -0.49 -3.34
N LEU A 76 -0.75 -0.96 -3.78
CA LEU A 76 -0.12 -0.48 -5.01
C LEU A 76 -0.98 -0.82 -6.22
N ASN A 77 -1.54 -2.03 -6.30
CA ASN A 77 -2.43 -2.40 -7.42
C ASN A 77 -3.69 -1.53 -7.50
N HIS A 78 -4.22 -1.04 -6.37
CA HIS A 78 -5.42 -0.21 -6.34
C HIS A 78 -5.15 1.27 -6.64
N PHE A 79 -4.15 1.87 -5.98
CA PHE A 79 -3.89 3.31 -6.06
C PHE A 79 -2.85 3.69 -7.12
N PHE A 80 -2.14 2.72 -7.69
CA PHE A 80 -1.22 2.97 -8.78
C PHE A 80 -1.87 2.68 -10.15
N PRO A 81 -2.09 3.70 -11.00
CA PRO A 81 -2.56 3.45 -12.35
C PRO A 81 -1.47 2.72 -13.15
N GLN A 82 -1.76 1.49 -13.61
CA GLN A 82 -0.85 0.67 -14.44
C GLN A 82 -0.42 1.32 -15.78
N ARG A 83 -0.89 2.52 -16.10
CA ARG A 83 -0.58 3.21 -17.36
C ARG A 83 0.70 4.03 -17.23
N GLY A 84 1.83 3.32 -17.30
CA GLY A 84 3.15 3.94 -17.19
C GLY A 84 4.36 3.20 -17.78
N TRP A 85 4.25 1.96 -18.27
CA TRP A 85 5.33 1.42 -19.13
C TRP A 85 5.17 1.93 -20.56
N ARG A 86 5.56 3.19 -20.78
CA ARG A 86 5.94 3.72 -22.09
C ARG A 86 7.45 3.98 -22.06
N GLY A 87 8.22 2.91 -22.20
CA GLY A 87 9.65 2.92 -22.45
C GLY A 87 9.95 1.79 -23.43
N GLU A 88 10.56 2.13 -24.55
CA GLU A 88 10.75 1.34 -25.76
C GLU A 88 11.49 0.01 -25.55
N GLY A 89 11.13 -0.97 -26.41
CA GLY A 89 12.13 -1.79 -27.08
C GLY A 89 12.55 -3.08 -26.38
N SER A 90 11.81 -4.15 -26.61
CA SER A 90 12.45 -5.42 -26.97
C SER A 90 11.45 -6.29 -27.71
N GLY A 91 11.64 -6.36 -29.03
CA GLY A 91 10.92 -7.30 -29.85
C GLY A 91 11.33 -8.73 -29.53
N ARG A 92 10.33 -9.59 -29.49
CA ARG A 92 10.32 -10.94 -30.08
C ARG A 92 8.90 -11.10 -30.63
N VAL A 93 8.66 -10.83 -31.91
CA VAL A 93 8.81 -11.77 -33.04
C VAL A 93 8.74 -13.22 -32.56
N CYS A 94 7.56 -13.80 -32.82
CA CYS A 94 7.19 -15.23 -32.84
C CYS A 94 7.51 -16.05 -31.58
#